data_AF-A0A1M5I9K1-F1
#
_entry.id   AF-A0A1M5I9K1-F1
#
_cell.length_a   1.000
_cell.length_b   1.000
_cell.length_c   1.000
_cell.angle_alpha   90.00
_cell.angle_beta   90.00
_cell.angle_gamma   90.00
#
_symmetry.space_group_name_H-M   'P 1'
#
loop_
_entity.id
_entity.type
_entity.pdbx_description
1 polymer ?
#
loop_
_entity_poly.entity_id
_entity_poly.type
_entity_poly.pdbx_seq_one_letter_code
_entity_poly.pdbx_strand_id
1 'polypeptide(L)'
;MNLSELINYFRNGGSYKEFCHDQSVDQESEAVEIYMEQPLELNNTLAFFEIETTEGSLEFFKDGVRYYSLFGFPYLINVLEEIKNSDHQDLADKDIAELLYNYVMSKE
;
A
#
# COMPACT_ATOMS: atom_id res chain seq x y z
N MET A 1 -2.06 -7.63 6.72
CA MET A 1 -3.06 -6.54 6.71
C MET A 1 -3.58 -6.35 5.28
N ASN A 2 -4.78 -5.84 5.09
CA ASN A 2 -5.32 -5.44 3.78
C ASN A 2 -5.24 -3.93 3.54
N LEU A 3 -5.68 -3.46 2.37
CA LEU A 3 -5.60 -2.06 1.98
C LEU A 3 -6.44 -1.12 2.86
N SER A 4 -7.64 -1.53 3.28
CA SER A 4 -8.46 -0.72 4.19
C SER A 4 -7.83 -0.60 5.57
N GLU A 5 -7.20 -1.66 6.08
CA GLU A 5 -6.48 -1.64 7.35
C GLU A 5 -5.24 -0.74 7.28
N LEU A 6 -4.53 -0.75 6.15
CA LEU A 6 -3.39 0.14 5.91
C LEU A 6 -3.81 1.61 5.91
N ILE A 7 -4.89 1.94 5.18
CA ILE A 7 -5.45 3.30 5.13
C ILE A 7 -5.88 3.74 6.53
N ASN A 8 -6.58 2.87 7.26
CA ASN A 8 -7.02 3.15 8.62
C ASN A 8 -5.84 3.44 9.55
N TYR A 9 -4.75 2.67 9.47
CA TYR A 9 -3.55 2.88 10.27
C TYR A 9 -2.99 4.30 10.09
N PHE A 10 -2.78 4.75 8.84
CA PHE A 10 -2.20 6.07 8.58
C PHE A 10 -3.18 7.22 8.88
N ARG A 11 -4.47 7.04 8.59
CA ARG A 11 -5.48 8.07 8.90
C ARG A 11 -5.67 8.27 10.40
N ASN A 12 -5.39 7.26 11.22
CA ASN A 12 -5.46 7.34 12.68
C ASN A 12 -4.12 7.69 13.35
N GLY A 13 -3.18 8.27 12.59
CA GLY A 13 -1.94 8.84 13.13
C GLY A 13 -0.78 7.86 13.22
N GLY A 14 -0.89 6.67 12.65
CA GLY A 14 0.25 5.76 12.51
C GLY A 14 1.36 6.40 11.68
N SER A 15 2.61 6.30 12.16
CA SER A 15 3.75 6.89 11.47
C SER A 15 4.39 5.89 10.49
N TYR A 16 4.99 6.41 9.42
CA TYR A 16 5.75 5.59 8.46
C TYR A 16 6.92 4.87 9.13
N LYS A 17 7.62 5.55 10.05
CA LYS A 17 8.73 4.97 10.79
C LYS A 17 8.33 3.77 11.66
N GLU A 18 7.26 3.91 12.44
CA GLU A 18 6.72 2.80 13.24
C GLU A 18 6.23 1.67 12.34
N PHE A 19 5.57 2.02 11.24
CA PHE A 19 5.12 1.05 10.26
C PHE A 19 6.27 0.22 9.68
N CYS A 20 7.35 0.88 9.24
CA CYS A 20 8.53 0.20 8.71
C CYS A 20 9.15 -0.75 9.75
N HIS A 21 9.24 -0.30 11.01
CA HIS A 21 9.72 -1.13 12.10
C HIS A 21 8.84 -2.38 12.30
N ASP A 22 7.52 -2.21 12.36
CA ASP A 22 6.57 -3.29 12.59
C ASP A 22 6.52 -4.28 11.42
N GLN A 23 6.69 -3.81 10.18
CA GLN A 23 6.75 -4.65 8.98
C GLN A 23 8.15 -5.19 8.68
N SER A 24 9.16 -4.86 9.50
CA SER A 24 10.56 -5.24 9.27
C SER A 24 11.09 -4.86 7.88
N VAL A 25 10.73 -3.66 7.40
CA VAL A 25 11.23 -3.08 6.15
C VAL A 25 12.17 -1.91 6.45
N ASP A 26 13.16 -1.71 5.60
CA ASP A 26 14.13 -0.63 5.78
C ASP A 26 13.50 0.75 5.48
N GLN A 27 13.36 1.58 6.52
CA GLN A 27 12.85 2.94 6.38
C GLN A 27 13.79 3.86 5.58
N GLU A 28 15.06 3.50 5.43
CA GLU A 28 16.07 4.25 4.68
C GLU A 28 16.16 3.80 3.20
N SER A 29 15.38 2.79 2.80
CA SER A 29 15.25 2.38 1.40
C SER A 29 14.80 3.56 0.53
N GLU A 30 15.23 3.60 -0.74
CA GLU A 30 14.81 4.61 -1.70
C GLU A 30 13.27 4.68 -1.80
N ALA A 31 12.62 3.52 -1.78
CA ALA A 31 11.18 3.41 -1.71
C ALA A 31 10.76 2.07 -1.13
N VAL A 32 9.79 2.09 -0.22
CA VAL A 32 9.02 0.90 0.13
C VAL A 32 7.79 0.82 -0.79
N GLU A 33 7.64 -0.31 -1.43
CA GLU A 33 6.56 -0.62 -2.35
C GLU A 33 5.49 -1.48 -1.67
N ILE A 34 4.23 -1.26 -2.05
CA ILE A 34 3.08 -1.99 -1.53
C ILE A 34 2.65 -3.01 -2.59
N TYR A 35 2.69 -4.27 -2.21
CA TYR A 35 2.26 -5.39 -3.03
C TYR A 35 1.04 -6.08 -2.45
N MET A 36 0.30 -6.79 -3.30
CA MET A 36 -0.82 -7.63 -2.91
C MET A 36 -0.61 -9.06 -3.38
N GLU A 37 -0.97 -10.03 -2.54
CA GLU A 37 -0.98 -11.45 -2.94
C GLU A 37 -1.95 -11.68 -4.11
N GLN A 38 -1.53 -12.49 -5.08
CA GLN A 38 -2.39 -12.95 -6.17
C GLN A 38 -3.18 -14.21 -5.75
N PRO A 39 -4.43 -14.39 -6.23
CA PRO A 39 -5.17 -13.56 -7.18
C PRO A 39 -5.64 -12.24 -6.57
N LEU A 40 -5.61 -11.13 -7.33
CA LEU A 40 -5.89 -9.80 -6.77
C LEU A 40 -7.36 -9.67 -6.34
N GLU A 41 -7.55 -9.47 -5.05
CA GLU A 41 -8.85 -9.19 -4.44
C GLU A 41 -8.69 -8.08 -3.40
N LEU A 42 -9.68 -7.19 -3.29
CA LEU A 42 -9.62 -5.98 -2.45
C LEU A 42 -9.19 -6.26 -0.99
N ASN A 43 -9.55 -7.42 -0.46
CA ASN A 43 -9.30 -7.80 0.94
C ASN A 43 -8.06 -8.69 1.11
N ASN A 44 -7.27 -8.90 0.06
CA ASN A 44 -6.08 -9.72 0.17
C ASN A 44 -5.01 -9.11 1.05
N THR A 45 -4.14 -9.99 1.53
CA THR A 45 -2.97 -9.63 2.29
C THR A 45 -2.04 -8.77 1.44
N LEU A 46 -1.61 -7.66 2.03
CA LEU A 46 -0.54 -6.84 1.51
C LEU A 46 0.82 -7.35 2.00
N ALA A 47 1.82 -7.18 1.15
CA ALA A 47 3.23 -7.33 1.49
C ALA A 47 3.97 -6.04 1.15
N PHE A 48 5.05 -5.78 1.86
CA PHE A 48 5.83 -4.55 1.74
C PHE A 48 7.28 -4.93 1.48
N PHE A 49 7.87 -4.32 0.46
CA PHE A 49 9.23 -4.63 0.05
C PHE A 49 9.98 -3.34 -0.30
N GLU A 50 11.26 -3.31 0.00
CA GLU A 50 12.17 -2.29 -0.50
C GLU A 50 12.29 -2.42 -2.03
N ILE A 51 12.34 -1.29 -2.74
CA ILE A 51 12.50 -1.28 -4.20
C ILE A 51 13.79 -1.97 -4.64
N GLU A 52 14.84 -1.94 -3.81
CA GLU A 52 16.10 -2.65 -4.04
C GLU A 52 15.93 -4.17 -3.99
N THR A 53 14.92 -4.67 -3.26
CA THR A 53 14.57 -6.10 -3.17
C THR A 53 13.78 -6.55 -4.40
N THR A 54 12.87 -5.71 -4.89
CA THR A 54 11.94 -6.05 -6.00
C THR A 54 12.49 -5.67 -7.36
N GLU A 55 13.52 -4.82 -7.40
CA GLU A 55 14.05 -4.16 -8.60
C GLU A 55 12.94 -3.36 -9.35
N GLY A 56 11.89 -2.94 -8.64
CA GLY A 56 10.73 -2.25 -9.21
C GLY A 56 9.83 -3.15 -10.08
N SER A 57 9.85 -4.47 -9.87
CA SER A 57 9.09 -5.43 -10.68
C SER A 57 7.58 -5.34 -10.43
N LEU A 58 6.77 -5.35 -11.49
CA LEU A 58 5.30 -5.38 -11.33
C LEU A 58 4.80 -6.67 -10.67
N GLU A 59 5.45 -7.80 -10.96
CA GLU A 59 5.19 -9.07 -10.29
C GLU A 59 6.43 -9.52 -9.54
N PHE A 60 6.23 -10.00 -8.31
CA PHE A 60 7.31 -10.47 -7.45
C PHE A 60 6.96 -11.82 -6.86
N PHE A 61 7.89 -12.77 -6.90
CA PHE A 61 7.71 -14.11 -6.36
C PHE A 61 8.67 -14.35 -5.20
N LYS A 62 8.12 -14.59 -4.02
CA LYS A 62 8.89 -14.83 -2.80
C LYS A 62 8.21 -15.87 -1.94
N ASP A 63 9.00 -16.84 -1.47
CA ASP A 63 8.56 -17.89 -0.54
C ASP A 63 7.32 -18.68 -1.01
N GLY A 64 7.19 -18.91 -2.32
CA GLY A 64 6.07 -19.66 -2.88
C GLY A 64 4.82 -18.83 -3.19
N VAL A 65 4.83 -17.54 -2.86
CA VAL A 65 3.70 -16.61 -3.05
C VAL A 65 4.00 -15.65 -4.19
N ARG A 66 3.00 -15.40 -5.03
CA ARG A 66 3.06 -14.38 -6.08
C ARG A 66 2.40 -13.11 -5.59
N TYR A 67 3.07 -12.01 -5.85
CA TYR A 67 2.66 -10.68 -5.46
C TYR A 67 2.60 -9.78 -6.69
N TYR A 68 1.67 -8.83 -6.69
CA TYR A 68 1.57 -7.79 -7.70
C TYR A 68 1.76 -6.41 -7.05
N SER A 69 2.53 -5.55 -7.68
CA SER A 69 2.82 -4.19 -7.22
C SER A 69 1.58 -3.31 -7.38
N LEU A 70 1.13 -2.69 -6.30
CA LEU A 70 0.04 -1.72 -6.34
C LEU A 70 0.59 -0.32 -6.62
N PHE A 71 1.42 0.18 -5.71
CA PHE A 71 2.05 1.51 -5.74
C PHE A 71 3.07 1.64 -4.60
N GLY A 72 3.91 2.68 -4.66
CA GLY A 72 4.85 3.02 -3.57
C GLY A 72 4.17 3.72 -2.39
N PHE A 73 4.79 3.64 -1.21
CA PHE A 73 4.36 4.38 -0.02
C PHE A 73 4.24 5.90 -0.23
N PRO A 74 5.19 6.59 -0.92
CA PRO A 74 5.06 8.02 -1.15
C PRO A 74 3.76 8.41 -1.85
N TYR A 75 3.28 7.58 -2.79
CA TYR A 75 2.01 7.79 -3.45
C TYR A 75 0.83 7.66 -2.48
N LEU A 76 0.80 6.61 -1.66
CA LEU A 76 -0.26 6.42 -0.65
C LEU A 76 -0.34 7.62 0.30
N ILE A 77 0.79 8.07 0.86
CA ILE A 77 0.81 9.18 1.81
C ILE A 77 0.27 10.46 1.16
N ASN A 78 0.73 10.78 -0.06
CA ASN A 78 0.24 11.95 -0.79
C ASN A 78 -1.28 11.88 -1.01
N VAL A 79 -1.82 10.73 -1.42
CA VAL A 79 -3.27 10.55 -1.61
C VAL A 79 -4.03 10.76 -0.30
N LEU A 80 -3.55 10.21 0.82
CA LEU A 80 -4.21 10.38 2.11
C LEU A 80 -4.14 11.83 2.62
N GLU A 81 -3.04 12.54 2.35
CA GLU A 81 -2.91 13.97 2.64
C GLU A 81 -3.85 14.81 1.78
N GLU A 82 -4.00 14.52 0.49
CA GLU A 82 -4.95 15.19 -0.39
C GLU A 82 -6.39 15.00 0.08
N ILE A 83 -6.78 13.76 0.43
CA ILE A 83 -8.11 13.45 0.94
C ILE A 83 -8.39 14.23 2.23
N LYS A 84 -7.43 14.22 3.17
CA LYS A 84 -7.53 14.94 4.44
C LYS A 84 -7.73 16.45 4.28
N ASN A 85 -7.18 17.04 3.22
CA ASN A 85 -7.26 18.48 2.95
C ASN A 85 -8.40 18.85 1.96
N SER A 86 -9.23 17.89 1.57
CA SER A 86 -10.33 18.07 0.63
C SER A 86 -11.71 17.98 1.31
N ASP A 87 -12.77 18.26 0.55
CA ASP A 87 -14.16 18.03 0.98
C ASP A 87 -14.50 16.53 1.14
N HIS A 88 -13.55 15.63 0.83
CA HIS A 88 -13.71 14.17 0.91
C HIS A 88 -13.10 13.57 2.19
N GLN A 89 -12.76 14.38 3.20
CA GLN A 89 -12.19 13.90 4.46
C GLN A 89 -13.06 12.85 5.19
N ASP A 90 -14.38 12.85 4.94
CA ASP A 90 -15.35 11.94 5.57
C ASP A 90 -15.50 10.59 4.84
N LEU A 91 -14.75 10.35 3.75
CA LEU A 91 -14.75 9.06 3.08
C LEU A 91 -14.38 7.93 4.06
N ALA A 92 -15.08 6.80 3.96
CA ALA A 92 -14.73 5.63 4.76
C ALA A 92 -13.44 5.00 4.21
N ASP A 93 -12.64 4.38 5.10
CA ASP A 93 -11.39 3.72 4.70
C ASP A 93 -11.60 2.67 3.61
N LYS A 94 -12.73 1.97 3.65
CA LYS A 94 -13.13 1.00 2.64
C LYS A 94 -13.38 1.64 1.27
N ASP A 95 -14.00 2.82 1.23
CA ASP A 95 -14.28 3.53 -0.02
C ASP A 95 -12.97 4.01 -0.66
N ILE A 96 -12.03 4.49 0.16
CA ILE A 96 -10.68 4.86 -0.29
C ILE A 96 -9.93 3.62 -0.81
N ALA A 97 -10.01 2.48 -0.10
CA ALA A 97 -9.41 1.23 -0.52
C ALA A 97 -9.95 0.78 -1.88
N GLU A 98 -11.27 0.86 -2.08
CA GLU A 98 -11.92 0.50 -3.34
C GLU A 98 -11.49 1.42 -4.49
N LEU A 99 -11.38 2.73 -4.25
CA LEU A 99 -10.87 3.68 -5.26
C LEU A 99 -9.42 3.38 -5.68
N LEU A 100 -8.54 3.16 -4.70
CA LEU A 100 -7.13 2.81 -4.96
C LEU A 100 -7.00 1.47 -5.68
N TYR A 101 -7.75 0.46 -5.23
CA TYR A 101 -7.78 -0.85 -5.87
C TYR A 101 -8.25 -0.75 -7.33
N ASN A 102 -9.39 -0.09 -7.58
CA ASN A 102 -9.94 0.08 -8.93
C ASN A 102 -8.99 0.86 -9.84
N TYR A 103 -8.25 1.83 -9.30
CA TYR A 103 -7.21 2.54 -10.05
C TYR A 103 -6.10 1.59 -10.52
N VAL A 104 -5.62 0.69 -9.65
CA VAL A 104 -4.61 -0.31 -10.03
C VAL A 104 -5.18 -1.29 -11.05
N MET A 105 -6.37 -1.84 -10.81
CA MET A 105 -7.01 -2.80 -11.72
C MET A 105 -7.31 -2.20 -13.10
N SER A 106 -7.52 -0.89 -13.21
CA SER A 106 -7.73 -0.24 -14.50
C SER A 106 -6.48 -0.19 -15.39
N LYS A 107 -5.31 -0.51 -14.82
CA LYS A 107 -4.00 -0.51 -15.49
C LYS A 107 -3.42 -1.90 -15.75
N GLU A 108 -4.05 -2.94 -15.22
CA GLU A 108 -3.74 -4.35 -15.50
C GLU A 108 -4.33 -4.76 -16.86
#